data_AF-A0A8T3KZ52-F1
#
_entry.id   AF-A0A8T3KZ52-F1
#
_cell.length_a   1.000
_cell.length_b   1.000
_cell.length_c   1.000
_cell.angle_alpha   90.00
_cell.angle_beta   90.00
_cell.angle_gamma   90.00
#
_symmetry.space_group_name_H-M   'P 1'
#
loop_
_entity.id
_entity.type
_entity.pdbx_description
1 polymer ?
#
loop_
_entity_poly.entity_id
_entity_poly.type
_entity_poly.pdbx_seq_one_letter_code
_entity_poly.pdbx_strand_id
1 'polypeptide(L)'
;MVDLVGYTAGFFLMWSFLPQIIKTAKTQKTDGLSVGMLIISIISAALSELYAFMLGLTPMLIMNGIFLLLLLIQLVMTLLIDRSSANIEIAVES
;
A
#
# COMPACT_ATOMS: atom_id res chain seq x y z
N MET A 1 -17.03 -4.50 21.91
CA MET A 1 -17.04 -5.55 20.86
C MET A 1 -16.65 -4.99 19.50
N VAL A 2 -17.27 -3.88 19.07
CA VAL A 2 -16.94 -3.21 17.79
C VAL A 2 -15.45 -2.85 17.67
N ASP A 3 -14.85 -2.30 18.72
CA ASP A 3 -13.43 -1.90 18.67
C ASP A 3 -12.47 -3.08 18.49
N LEU A 4 -12.74 -4.21 19.16
CA LEU A 4 -11.93 -5.42 19.04
C LEU A 4 -12.01 -5.99 17.61
N VAL A 5 -13.21 -6.00 17.02
CA VAL A 5 -13.41 -6.42 15.63
C VAL A 5 -12.71 -5.44 14.67
N GLY A 6 -12.80 -4.13 14.91
CA GLY A 6 -12.12 -3.11 14.10
C GLY A 6 -10.59 -3.25 14.12
N TYR A 7 -9.99 -3.44 15.30
CA TYR A 7 -8.56 -3.64 15.42
C TYR A 7 -8.09 -4.96 14.80
N THR A 8 -8.83 -6.06 15.00
CA THR A 8 -8.47 -7.36 14.40
C THR A 8 -8.64 -7.36 12.89
N ALA A 9 -9.71 -6.76 12.36
CA ALA A 9 -9.91 -6.58 10.93
C ALA A 9 -8.77 -5.76 10.31
N GLY A 10 -8.40 -4.64 10.95
CA GLY A 10 -7.26 -3.82 10.54
C GLY A 10 -5.93 -4.57 10.55
N PHE A 11 -5.70 -5.40 11.57
CA PHE A 11 -4.52 -6.26 11.65
C PHE A 11 -4.44 -7.24 10.47
N PHE A 12 -5.51 -7.98 10.19
CA PHE A 12 -5.52 -8.92 9.05
C PHE A 12 -5.40 -8.20 7.71
N LEU A 13 -6.00 -7.02 7.58
CA LEU A 13 -5.86 -6.18 6.39
C LEU A 13 -4.38 -5.84 6.16
N MET A 14 -3.69 -5.28 7.16
CA MET A 14 -2.25 -5.00 7.06
C MET A 14 -1.43 -6.27 6.77
N TRP A 15 -1.73 -7.38 7.43
CA TRP A 15 -1.01 -8.65 7.25
C TRP A 15 -1.17 -9.23 5.85
N SER A 16 -2.25 -8.93 5.14
CA SER A 16 -2.42 -9.38 3.75
C SER A 16 -1.50 -8.63 2.76
N PHE A 17 -1.15 -7.37 3.06
CA PHE A 17 -0.30 -6.54 2.21
C PHE A 17 1.18 -6.56 2.59
N LEU A 18 1.51 -6.85 3.86
CA LEU A 18 2.89 -6.91 4.33
C LEU A 18 3.77 -7.93 3.56
N PRO A 19 3.32 -9.16 3.24
CA PRO A 19 4.10 -10.12 2.45
C PRO A 19 4.42 -9.60 1.05
N GLN A 20 3.50 -8.84 0.44
CA GLN A 20 3.69 -8.25 -0.87
C GLN A 20 4.78 -7.18 -0.83
N ILE A 21 4.75 -6.31 0.17
CA ILE A 21 5.79 -5.29 0.43
C ILE A 21 7.16 -5.94 0.61
N ILE A 22 7.25 -6.97 1.45
CA ILE A 22 8.50 -7.70 1.70
C ILE A 22 9.00 -8.36 0.42
N LYS A 23 8.10 -8.96 -0.38
CA LYS A 23 8.45 -9.58 -1.66
C LYS A 23 9.02 -8.54 -2.62
N THR A 24 8.33 -7.42 -2.85
CA THR A 24 8.79 -6.33 -3.72
C THR A 24 10.15 -5.79 -3.28
N ALA A 25 10.33 -5.55 -1.98
CA ALA A 25 11.61 -5.10 -1.43
C ALA A 25 12.75 -6.12 -1.65
N LYS A 26 12.48 -7.42 -1.51
CA LYS A 26 13.48 -8.47 -1.70
C LYS A 26 13.80 -8.77 -3.16
N THR A 27 12.79 -8.83 -4.02
CA THR A 27 12.97 -9.26 -5.41
C THR A 27 13.36 -8.10 -6.32
N GLN A 28 13.17 -6.84 -5.89
CA GLN A 28 13.34 -5.65 -6.74
C GLN A 28 12.61 -5.80 -8.08
N LYS A 29 11.46 -6.48 -8.03
CA LYS A 29 10.64 -6.81 -9.19
C LYS A 29 9.20 -6.48 -8.86
N THR A 30 8.59 -5.74 -9.77
CA THR A 30 7.21 -5.29 -9.74
C THR A 30 6.37 -6.05 -10.78
N ASP A 31 6.93 -7.07 -11.42
CA ASP A 31 6.30 -7.89 -12.47
C ASP A 31 4.89 -8.35 -12.02
N GLY A 32 3.85 -7.79 -12.66
CA GLY A 32 2.44 -8.06 -12.37
C GLY A 32 1.76 -7.12 -11.37
N LEU A 33 2.46 -6.16 -10.79
CA LEU A 33 1.89 -5.13 -9.92
C LEU A 33 1.59 -3.86 -10.73
N SER A 34 0.30 -3.57 -10.94
CA SER A 34 -0.12 -2.35 -11.64
C SER A 34 0.00 -1.13 -10.73
N VAL A 35 0.80 -0.14 -11.14
CA VAL A 35 0.86 1.19 -10.48
C VAL A 35 -0.54 1.82 -10.41
N GLY A 36 -1.35 1.65 -11.45
CA GLY A 36 -2.74 2.14 -11.47
C GLY A 36 -3.60 1.52 -10.37
N MET A 37 -3.41 0.23 -10.08
CA MET A 37 -4.11 -0.45 -8.98
C MET A 37 -3.72 0.16 -7.63
N LEU A 38 -2.42 0.41 -7.40
CA LEU A 38 -1.94 1.03 -6.16
C LEU A 38 -2.53 2.44 -5.96
N ILE A 39 -2.60 3.24 -7.02
CA ILE A 39 -3.21 4.58 -6.97
C ILE A 39 -4.69 4.49 -6.57
N ILE A 40 -5.45 3.59 -7.20
CA ILE A 40 -6.87 3.39 -6.87
C ILE A 40 -7.02 2.92 -5.41
N SER A 41 -6.16 2.01 -4.94
CA SER A 41 -6.17 1.54 -3.55
C SER A 41 -5.87 2.67 -2.55
N ILE A 42 -4.94 3.56 -2.86
CA ILE A 42 -4.62 4.74 -2.02
C ILE A 42 -5.82 5.68 -1.94
N ILE A 43 -6.48 5.98 -3.07
CA ILE A 43 -7.67 6.83 -3.09
C ILE A 43 -8.80 6.19 -2.26
N SER A 44 -9.04 4.90 -2.44
CA SER A 44 -10.05 4.17 -1.68
C SER A 44 -9.77 4.17 -0.18
N ALA A 45 -8.52 3.95 0.23
CA ALA A 45 -8.10 3.98 1.62
C ALA A 45 -8.25 5.39 2.23
N ALA A 46 -7.83 6.44 1.51
CA ALA A 46 -7.97 7.83 1.96
C ALA A 46 -9.44 8.24 2.13
N LEU A 47 -10.33 7.85 1.21
CA LEU A 47 -11.77 8.10 1.34
C LEU A 47 -12.37 7.34 2.52
N SER A 48 -11.92 6.11 2.77
CA SER A 48 -12.38 5.31 3.91
C SER A 48 -11.90 5.88 5.25
N GLU A 49 -10.70 6.43 5.29
CA GLU A 49 -10.16 7.12 6.46
C GLU A 49 -10.94 8.40 6.77
N LEU A 50 -11.23 9.22 5.74
CA LEU A 50 -12.11 10.38 5.86
C LEU A 50 -13.50 10.00 6.38
N TYR A 51 -14.07 8.92 5.85
CA TYR A 51 -15.37 8.41 6.30
C TYR A 51 -15.34 7.94 7.77
N ALA A 52 -14.30 7.20 8.17
CA ALA A 52 -14.13 6.77 9.56
C ALA A 52 -13.97 7.97 10.52
N PHE A 53 -13.26 9.01 10.09
CA PHE A 53 -13.13 10.26 10.84
C PHE A 53 -14.49 10.95 11.04
N MET A 54 -15.30 11.07 9.98
CA MET A 54 -16.64 11.66 10.05
C MET A 54 -17.57 10.90 11.01
N LEU A 55 -17.38 9.59 11.16
CA LEU A 55 -18.16 8.74 12.08
C LEU A 55 -17.58 8.64 13.49
N GLY A 56 -16.41 9.24 13.76
CA GLY A 56 -15.74 9.12 15.06
C GLY A 56 -15.23 7.71 15.39
N LEU A 57 -14.98 6.87 14.37
CA LEU A 57 -14.56 5.48 14.54
C LEU A 57 -13.04 5.38 14.76
N THR A 58 -12.60 5.64 16.00
CA THR A 58 -11.16 5.67 16.35
C THR A 58 -10.36 4.42 15.94
N PRO A 59 -10.83 3.18 16.17
CA PRO A 59 -10.07 1.98 15.78
C PRO A 59 -9.86 1.87 14.27
N MET A 60 -10.89 2.24 13.50
CA MET A 60 -10.88 2.19 12.05
C MET A 60 -9.98 3.30 11.47
N LEU A 61 -9.99 4.48 12.08
CA LEU A 61 -9.10 5.58 11.73
C LEU A 61 -7.62 5.19 11.90
N ILE A 62 -7.25 4.61 13.05
CA ILE A 62 -5.88 4.17 13.31
C ILE A 62 -5.45 3.09 12.32
N MET A 63 -6.28 2.06 12.12
CA MET A 63 -5.94 0.93 11.27
C MET A 63 -5.85 1.30 9.78
N ASN A 64 -6.79 2.10 9.29
CA ASN A 64 -6.77 2.55 7.90
C ASN A 64 -5.60 3.50 7.63
N GLY A 65 -5.23 4.36 8.59
CA GLY A 65 -4.07 5.24 8.47
C GLY A 65 -2.76 4.46 8.33
N ILE A 66 -2.56 3.41 9.14
CA ILE A 66 -1.37 2.54 9.00
C ILE A 66 -1.38 1.82 7.65
N PHE A 67 -2.55 1.34 7.22
CA PHE A 67 -2.69 0.70 5.92
C PHE A 67 -2.38 1.65 4.75
N LEU A 68 -2.84 2.91 4.82
CA LEU A 68 -2.54 3.95 3.84
C LEU A 68 -1.02 4.20 3.75
N LEU A 69 -0.32 4.26 4.89
CA LEU A 69 1.13 4.38 4.92
C LEU A 69 1.82 3.20 4.21
N LEU A 70 1.36 1.97 4.43
CA LEU A 70 1.89 0.79 3.74
C LEU A 70 1.69 0.86 2.23
N LEU A 71 0.51 1.31 1.76
CA LEU A 71 0.24 1.50 0.33
C LEU A 71 1.13 2.58 -0.29
N LEU A 72 1.38 3.68 0.42
CA LEU A 72 2.29 4.74 -0.05
C LEU A 72 3.73 4.24 -0.16
N ILE A 73 4.21 3.49 0.84
CA ILE A 73 5.54 2.85 0.79
C ILE A 73 5.63 1.90 -0.42
N GLN A 74 4.59 1.08 -0.64
CA GLN A 74 4.54 0.18 -1.79
C GLN A 74 4.59 0.93 -3.12
N LEU A 75 3.83 2.03 -3.26
CA LEU A 75 3.85 2.87 -4.45
C LEU A 75 5.25 3.45 -4.71
N VAL A 76 5.90 3.99 -3.68
CA VAL A 76 7.24 4.57 -3.82
C VAL A 76 8.25 3.50 -4.24
N MET A 77 8.25 2.33 -3.61
CA MET A 77 9.13 1.22 -4.01
C MET A 77 8.90 0.81 -5.46
N THR A 78 7.64 0.68 -5.87
CA THR A 78 7.30 0.33 -7.25
C THR A 78 7.84 1.35 -8.24
N LEU A 79 7.63 2.64 -7.99
CA LEU A 79 8.12 3.72 -8.87
C LEU A 79 9.65 3.79 -8.94
N LEU A 80 10.35 3.51 -7.84
CA LEU A 80 11.82 3.50 -7.81
C LEU A 80 12.39 2.32 -8.60
N ILE A 81 11.80 1.13 -8.46
CA ILE A 81 12.19 -0.07 -9.20
C ILE A 81 11.95 0.12 -10.70
N ASP A 82 10.77 0.60 -11.10
CA ASP A 82 10.42 0.80 -12.51
C ASP A 82 11.37 1.81 -13.18
N ARG A 83 11.75 2.89 -12.49
CA ARG A 83 12.76 3.85 -12.98
C ARG A 83 14.14 3.23 -13.13
N SER A 84 14.56 2.40 -12.18
CA SER A 84 15.85 1.72 -12.24
C SER A 84 15.92 0.79 -13.45
N SER A 85 14.85 0.03 -13.72
CA SER A 85 14.77 -0.86 -14.88
C SER A 85 14.86 -0.09 -16.20
N ALA A 86 14.14 1.03 -16.33
CA ALA A 86 14.17 1.87 -17.53
C ALA A 86 15.55 2.48 -17.82
N ASN A 87 16.27 2.93 -16.78
CA ASN A 87 17.60 3.50 -16.93
C ASN A 87 18.64 2.46 -17.40
N ILE A 88 18.51 1.19 -16.96
CA ILE A 88 19.42 0.11 -17.37
C ILE A 88 19.21 -0.23 -18.86
N GLU A 89 17.95 -0.29 -19.31
CA GLU A 89 17.62 -0.60 -20.70
C GLU A 89 18.21 0.44 -21.66
N ILE A 90 18.08 1.74 -21.34
CA ILE A 90 18.66 2.85 -22.12
C ILE A 90 20.20 2.75 -22.18
N ALA A 91 20.85 2.36 -21.08
CA ALA A 91 22.32 2.23 -21.02
C ALA A 91 22.88 1.01 -21.77
N VAL A 92 22.06 -0.03 -21.99
CA VAL A 92 22.45 -1.22 -22.78
C VAL A 92 22.29 -0.96 -24.29
N GLU A 93 21.34 -0.10 -24.68
CA GLU A 93 21.12 0.27 -26.09
C GLU A 93 22.05 1.38 -26.63
N SER A 94 22.76 2.10 -25.75
CA SER A 94 23.70 3.19 -26.09
C SER A 94 25.13 2.71 -26.35
#